data_AF-A0A846MZN4-F1
#
_entry.id   AF-A0A846MZN4-F1
#
_cell.length_a   1.000
_cell.length_b   1.000
_cell.length_c   1.000
_cell.angle_alpha   90.00
_cell.angle_beta   90.00
_cell.angle_gamma   90.00
#
_symmetry.space_group_name_H-M   'P 1'
#
loop_
_entity.id
_entity.type
_entity.pdbx_description
1 polymer ?
#
loop_
_entity_poly.entity_id
_entity_poly.type
_entity_poly.pdbx_seq_one_letter_code
_entity_poly.pdbx_strand_id
1 'polypeptide(L)'
;MKTLLTLVVFALTVPAVAQTTAPPASPMSQGPAPGTQTSPGQTDASSLGGALVHDLTGQPIFDSKDMRLGAVRAMSKDHDGGQAVLLAIEKVDGLSGQVVSLPMSSLRPRKGGGFTTSLSTAELKTHTAP
;
A
#
# COMPACT_ATOMS: atom_id res chain seq x y z
N MET A 1 54.13 -19.49 -4.69
CA MET A 1 54.30 -19.71 -6.14
C MET A 1 53.02 -19.16 -6.79
N LYS A 2 52.96 -18.27 -7.78
CA LYS A 2 53.91 -17.54 -8.61
C LYS A 2 53.06 -16.40 -9.23
N THR A 3 53.52 -15.15 -9.12
CA THR A 3 53.58 -14.06 -10.13
C THR A 3 52.78 -14.27 -11.44
N LEU A 4 52.10 -13.29 -12.08
CA LEU A 4 52.59 -11.99 -12.61
C LEU A 4 51.38 -11.31 -13.32
N LEU A 5 50.93 -10.11 -12.96
CA LEU A 5 51.13 -8.81 -13.65
C LEU A 5 51.15 -8.84 -15.19
N THR A 6 50.21 -8.15 -15.87
CA THR A 6 50.54 -7.32 -17.04
C THR A 6 49.55 -6.17 -17.17
N LEU A 7 50.09 -4.98 -16.92
CA LEU A 7 49.55 -3.65 -17.16
C LEU A 7 49.72 -3.35 -18.66
N VAL A 8 48.67 -2.94 -19.37
CA VAL A 8 48.82 -2.29 -20.69
C VAL A 8 48.27 -0.87 -20.57
N VAL A 9 49.21 0.06 -20.47
CA VAL A 9 49.00 1.50 -20.63
C VAL A 9 48.95 1.76 -22.13
N PHE A 10 47.84 2.32 -22.62
CA PHE A 10 47.80 2.95 -23.94
C PHE A 10 47.27 4.37 -23.77
N ALA A 11 48.18 5.34 -23.83
CA ALA A 11 47.89 6.75 -23.88
C ALA A 11 47.70 7.15 -25.36
N LEU A 12 46.51 7.67 -25.70
CA LEU A 12 46.27 8.42 -26.93
C LEU A 12 45.41 9.64 -26.59
N THR A 13 46.08 10.79 -26.57
CA THR A 13 45.51 12.14 -26.52
C THR A 13 44.82 12.52 -27.83
N VAL A 14 43.62 13.09 -27.75
CA VAL A 14 42.94 13.83 -28.84
C VAL A 14 42.11 15.01 -28.25
N PRO A 15 41.88 16.09 -29.03
CA PRO A 15 41.72 17.45 -28.51
C PRO A 15 40.29 17.83 -28.12
N ALA A 16 40.22 18.91 -27.32
CA ALA A 16 39.00 19.58 -26.91
C ALA A 16 38.28 20.28 -28.08
N VAL A 17 36.98 20.04 -28.17
CA VAL A 17 35.99 20.97 -28.74
C VAL A 17 34.89 21.15 -27.71
N ALA A 18 34.77 22.36 -27.18
CA ALA A 18 33.65 22.78 -26.36
C ALA A 18 32.40 22.91 -27.23
N GLN A 19 31.32 22.22 -26.88
CA GLN A 19 29.97 22.60 -27.28
C GLN A 19 29.09 22.67 -26.04
N THR A 20 28.83 23.92 -25.67
CA THR A 20 27.80 24.32 -24.70
C THR A 20 26.43 24.08 -25.34
N THR A 21 25.74 23.04 -24.88
CA THR A 21 24.29 22.91 -25.06
C THR A 21 23.63 23.10 -23.70
N ALA A 22 22.80 24.14 -23.61
CA ALA A 22 22.11 24.59 -22.40
C ALA A 22 21.20 23.50 -21.79
N PRO A 23 21.01 23.48 -20.46
CA PRO A 23 20.01 22.63 -19.83
C PRO A 23 18.59 23.08 -20.22
N PRO A 24 17.63 22.15 -20.42
CA PRO A 24 16.23 22.51 -20.53
C PRO A 24 15.74 23.16 -19.22
N ALA A 25 14.95 24.21 -19.36
CA ALA A 25 14.46 25.04 -18.27
C ALA A 25 13.72 24.22 -17.20
N SER A 26 14.13 24.37 -15.94
CA SER A 26 13.37 23.92 -14.77
C SER A 26 12.06 24.73 -14.69
N PRO A 27 10.89 24.11 -14.49
CA PRO A 27 9.69 24.86 -14.14
C PRO A 27 9.92 25.53 -12.76
N MET A 28 9.86 26.86 -12.77
CA MET A 28 9.96 27.72 -11.59
C MET A 28 8.96 27.30 -10.51
N SER A 29 9.46 27.15 -9.29
CA SER A 29 8.68 27.16 -8.06
C SER A 29 8.08 28.55 -7.82
N GLN A 30 6.78 28.63 -7.52
CA GLN A 30 6.20 29.73 -6.74
C GLN A 30 6.03 29.21 -5.30
N GLY A 31 6.71 29.86 -4.34
CA GLY A 31 6.60 29.61 -2.90
C GLY A 31 5.29 30.13 -2.28
N PRO A 32 5.14 30.24 -0.94
CA PRO A 32 6.20 30.29 0.08
C PRO A 32 6.06 29.29 1.27
N ALA A 33 7.17 29.03 1.97
CA ALA A 33 7.24 28.52 3.37
C ALA A 33 6.72 29.60 4.36
N PRO A 34 6.44 29.39 5.68
CA PRO A 34 7.03 28.43 6.62
C PRO A 34 6.13 27.85 7.76
N GLY A 35 6.58 26.74 8.38
CA GLY A 35 5.97 26.13 9.59
C GLY A 35 4.86 25.15 9.22
N THR A 36 4.81 23.89 9.66
CA THR A 36 5.27 23.23 10.88
C THR A 36 5.59 21.77 10.54
N GLN A 37 6.55 21.17 11.26
CA GLN A 37 6.68 19.72 11.34
C GLN A 37 5.34 19.06 11.69
N THR A 38 4.96 17.95 11.04
CA THR A 38 4.76 16.60 11.61
C THR A 38 3.72 15.74 10.88
N SER A 39 4.07 14.44 10.74
CA SER A 39 3.24 13.24 10.54
C SER A 39 2.83 12.79 9.11
N PRO A 40 3.00 11.48 8.78
CA PRO A 40 2.47 10.88 7.57
C PRO A 40 0.96 10.63 7.76
N GLY A 41 0.13 11.36 7.03
CA GLY A 41 -1.31 11.20 7.12
C GLY A 41 -2.05 12.13 6.18
N GLN A 42 -2.14 11.75 4.90
CA GLN A 42 -3.12 12.34 4.00
C GLN A 42 -3.45 11.36 2.87
N THR A 43 -4.37 10.42 3.15
CA THR A 43 -5.03 9.64 2.11
C THR A 43 -6.17 10.48 1.56
N ASP A 44 -6.04 10.86 0.30
CA ASP A 44 -6.98 11.68 -0.46
C ASP A 44 -8.36 11.00 -0.52
N ALA A 45 -9.33 11.61 0.17
CA ALA A 45 -10.73 11.22 0.14
C ALA A 45 -11.43 11.83 -1.09
N SER A 46 -10.99 11.44 -2.29
CA SER A 46 -11.61 11.87 -3.56
C SER A 46 -11.52 10.76 -4.61
N SER A 47 -12.40 9.75 -4.57
CA SER A 47 -12.78 8.90 -5.72
C SER A 47 -13.88 7.89 -5.36
N LEU A 48 -15.04 8.38 -4.91
CA LEU A 48 -16.26 7.57 -4.85
C LEU A 48 -17.10 7.84 -6.11
N GLY A 49 -16.72 7.24 -7.24
CA GLY A 49 -17.47 7.36 -8.48
C GLY A 49 -16.74 6.83 -9.70
N GLY A 50 -16.81 5.51 -9.92
CA GLY A 50 -16.59 4.92 -11.26
C GLY A 50 -15.23 4.29 -11.57
N ALA A 51 -14.44 3.85 -10.59
CA ALA A 51 -13.16 3.18 -10.83
C ALA A 51 -13.19 1.72 -10.35
N LEU A 52 -12.62 0.84 -11.19
CA LEU A 52 -11.85 -0.36 -10.84
C LEU A 52 -11.87 -0.71 -9.35
N VAL A 53 -12.32 -1.92 -9.00
CA VAL A 53 -12.15 -2.58 -7.68
C VAL A 53 -11.06 -1.89 -6.87
N HIS A 54 -11.47 -0.93 -6.05
CA HIS A 54 -10.52 -0.06 -5.38
C HIS A 54 -9.73 -0.94 -4.43
N ASP A 55 -8.40 -0.91 -4.49
CA ASP A 55 -7.60 -1.75 -3.62
C ASP A 55 -7.91 -1.38 -2.16
N LEU A 56 -8.55 -2.33 -1.47
CA LEU A 56 -8.93 -2.16 -0.07
C LEU A 56 -7.79 -2.55 0.88
N THR A 57 -6.64 -2.96 0.34
CA THR A 57 -5.48 -3.35 1.14
C THR A 57 -5.03 -2.21 2.07
N GLY A 58 -4.74 -2.57 3.31
CA GLY A 58 -4.40 -1.64 4.40
C GLY A 58 -5.61 -0.99 5.07
N GLN A 59 -6.82 -1.14 4.54
CA GLN A 59 -8.01 -0.51 5.14
C GLN A 59 -8.40 -1.22 6.44
N PRO A 60 -8.67 -0.46 7.52
CA PRO A 60 -9.07 -1.05 8.79
C PRO A 60 -10.50 -1.60 8.70
N ILE A 61 -10.72 -2.78 9.28
CA ILE A 61 -12.03 -3.40 9.41
C ILE A 61 -12.46 -3.37 10.88
N PHE A 62 -13.69 -2.96 11.11
CA PHE A 62 -14.34 -2.83 12.40
C PHE A 62 -15.52 -3.79 12.51
N ASP A 63 -15.89 -4.18 13.72
CA ASP A 63 -17.16 -4.87 13.98
C ASP A 63 -18.34 -3.89 14.12
N SER A 64 -19.53 -4.44 14.34
CA SER A 64 -20.76 -3.67 14.56
C SER A 64 -20.76 -2.83 15.85
N LYS A 65 -19.79 -3.02 16.74
CA LYS A 65 -19.57 -2.26 17.98
C LYS A 65 -18.44 -1.24 17.83
N ASP A 66 -18.02 -0.96 16.59
CA ASP A 66 -16.90 -0.06 16.26
C ASP A 66 -15.54 -0.51 16.82
N MET A 67 -15.39 -1.79 17.22
CA MET A 67 -14.10 -2.34 17.63
C MET A 67 -13.27 -2.72 16.41
N ARG A 68 -12.01 -2.28 16.36
CA ARG A 68 -11.08 -2.64 15.28
C ARG A 68 -10.72 -4.12 15.37
N LEU A 69 -11.12 -4.87 14.36
CA LEU A 69 -10.78 -6.28 14.21
C LEU A 69 -9.37 -6.45 13.64
N GLY A 70 -9.00 -5.59 12.69
CA GLY A 70 -7.71 -5.63 12.02
C GLY A 70 -7.68 -4.79 10.76
N ALA A 71 -6.88 -5.19 9.78
CA ALA A 71 -6.80 -4.51 8.48
C ALA A 71 -6.79 -5.51 7.31
N VAL A 72 -7.32 -5.08 6.16
CA VAL A 72 -7.29 -5.87 4.94
C VAL A 72 -5.83 -6.09 4.53
N ARG A 73 -5.43 -7.35 4.44
CA ARG A 73 -4.10 -7.77 3.99
C ARG A 73 -4.03 -7.87 2.48
N ALA A 74 -5.09 -8.34 1.85
CA ALA A 74 -5.19 -8.51 0.40
C ALA A 74 -6.65 -8.65 -0.03
N MET A 75 -6.91 -8.56 -1.32
CA MET A 75 -8.17 -8.96 -1.93
C MET A 75 -8.01 -10.29 -2.65
N SER A 76 -9.05 -11.12 -2.61
CA SER A 76 -9.10 -12.41 -3.30
C SER A 76 -10.44 -12.56 -4.00
N LYS A 77 -10.55 -13.59 -4.84
CA LYS A 77 -11.85 -14.12 -5.24
C LYS A 77 -12.27 -15.20 -4.26
N ASP A 78 -13.57 -15.22 -3.95
CA ASP A 78 -14.23 -16.28 -3.21
C ASP A 78 -14.47 -17.51 -4.12
N HIS A 79 -14.89 -18.64 -3.55
CA HIS A 79 -15.17 -19.88 -4.26
C HIS A 79 -16.26 -19.72 -5.33
N ASP A 80 -17.20 -18.80 -5.12
CA ASP A 80 -18.26 -18.44 -6.08
C ASP A 80 -17.81 -17.41 -7.13
N GLY A 81 -16.53 -17.05 -7.18
CA GLY A 81 -15.99 -16.03 -8.09
C GLY A 81 -16.34 -14.59 -7.70
N GLY A 82 -17.05 -14.40 -6.57
CA GLY A 82 -17.27 -13.11 -5.93
C GLY A 82 -15.97 -12.51 -5.38
N GLN A 83 -15.97 -11.22 -5.08
CA GLN A 83 -14.80 -10.58 -4.48
C GLN A 83 -14.84 -10.69 -2.95
N ALA A 84 -13.72 -11.06 -2.37
CA ALA A 84 -13.51 -11.17 -0.94
C ALA A 84 -12.24 -10.40 -0.52
N VAL A 85 -12.16 -10.05 0.75
CA VAL A 85 -10.96 -9.48 1.36
C VAL A 85 -10.38 -10.47 2.35
N LEU A 86 -9.06 -10.58 2.36
CA LEU A 86 -8.33 -11.29 3.39
C LEU A 86 -8.04 -10.31 4.52
N LEU A 87 -8.76 -10.42 5.62
CA LEU A 87 -8.59 -9.61 6.82
C LEU A 87 -7.53 -10.26 7.72
N ALA A 88 -6.45 -9.54 8.01
CA ALA A 88 -5.54 -9.92 9.08
C ALA A 88 -6.11 -9.45 10.42
N ILE A 89 -6.45 -10.39 11.30
CA ILE A 89 -7.05 -10.12 12.60
C ILE A 89 -5.96 -9.77 13.61
N GLU A 90 -6.05 -8.59 14.23
CA GLU A 90 -5.03 -8.10 15.17
C GLU A 90 -5.51 -8.18 16.63
N LYS A 91 -6.79 -7.88 16.88
CA LYS A 91 -7.33 -7.70 18.24
C LYS A 91 -8.68 -8.38 18.41
N VAL A 92 -8.70 -9.71 18.35
CA VAL A 92 -9.90 -10.52 18.59
C VAL A 92 -9.53 -11.80 19.34
N ASP A 93 -10.14 -12.00 20.51
CA ASP A 93 -9.86 -13.17 21.35
C ASP A 93 -10.12 -14.51 20.60
N GLY A 94 -9.06 -15.32 20.53
CA GLY A 94 -9.06 -16.61 19.83
C GLY A 94 -8.95 -16.52 18.30
N LEU A 95 -8.70 -15.34 17.73
CA LEU A 95 -8.46 -15.12 16.30
C LEU A 95 -7.26 -14.20 16.00
N SER A 96 -6.64 -13.59 17.01
CA SER A 96 -5.46 -12.75 16.81
C SER A 96 -4.35 -13.48 16.04
N GLY A 97 -3.82 -12.84 15.00
CA GLY A 97 -2.81 -13.39 14.10
C GLY A 97 -3.37 -14.25 12.97
N GLN A 98 -4.68 -14.51 12.93
CA GLN A 98 -5.32 -15.25 11.86
C GLN A 98 -5.65 -14.37 10.66
N VAL A 99 -5.77 -15.01 9.49
CA VAL A 99 -6.28 -14.39 8.28
C VAL A 99 -7.66 -14.98 7.97
N VAL A 100 -8.65 -14.10 7.87
CA VAL A 100 -10.04 -14.48 7.62
C VAL A 100 -10.47 -13.94 6.26
N SER A 101 -11.09 -14.77 5.43
CA SER A 101 -11.68 -14.32 4.17
C SER A 101 -13.08 -13.75 4.42
N LEU A 102 -13.32 -12.50 4.05
CA LEU A 102 -14.61 -11.85 4.19
C LEU A 102 -15.17 -11.48 2.81
N PRO A 103 -16.41 -11.86 2.49
CA PRO A 103 -17.03 -11.43 1.26
C PRO A 103 -17.24 -9.90 1.30
N MET A 104 -16.97 -9.21 0.19
CA MET A 104 -17.15 -7.75 0.12
C MET A 104 -18.57 -7.29 0.43
N SER A 105 -19.57 -8.14 0.17
CA SER A 105 -20.98 -7.89 0.51
C SER A 105 -21.24 -7.77 2.01
N SER A 106 -20.38 -8.35 2.86
CA SER A 106 -20.47 -8.21 4.31
C SER A 106 -19.92 -6.88 4.83
N LEU A 107 -19.14 -6.18 4.00
CA LEU A 107 -18.46 -4.94 4.36
C LEU A 107 -19.33 -3.73 4.02
N ARG A 108 -19.35 -2.77 4.93
CA ARG A 108 -20.01 -1.47 4.74
C ARG A 108 -19.00 -0.35 4.96
N PRO A 109 -18.90 0.62 4.04
CA PRO A 109 -18.01 1.75 4.23
C PRO A 109 -18.44 2.56 5.45
N ARG A 110 -17.47 2.96 6.27
CA ARG A 110 -17.70 3.73 7.49
C ARG A 110 -17.42 5.21 7.24
N LYS A 111 -18.25 6.10 7.78
CA LYS A 111 -18.10 7.57 7.62
C LYS A 111 -16.78 8.13 8.19
N GLY A 112 -16.12 7.38 9.08
CA GLY A 112 -14.81 7.71 9.68
C GLY A 112 -13.61 7.03 9.03
N GLY A 113 -13.77 6.42 7.85
CA GLY A 113 -12.73 5.63 7.18
C GLY A 113 -12.75 4.16 7.57
N GLY A 114 -12.23 3.32 6.67
CA GLY A 114 -12.30 1.87 6.77
C GLY A 114 -13.70 1.30 6.51
N PHE A 115 -13.90 0.05 6.93
CA PHE A 115 -15.14 -0.67 6.71
C PHE A 115 -15.61 -1.37 7.99
N THR A 116 -16.93 -1.48 8.15
CA THR A 116 -17.54 -2.30 9.19
C THR A 116 -18.00 -3.61 8.57
N THR A 117 -17.68 -4.73 9.19
CA THR A 117 -18.24 -6.03 8.81
C THR A 117 -19.53 -6.31 9.55
N SER A 118 -20.47 -6.96 8.87
CA SER A 118 -21.72 -7.46 9.46
C SER A 118 -21.54 -8.84 10.12
N LEU A 119 -20.37 -9.47 9.95
CA LEU A 119 -20.09 -10.82 10.47
C LEU A 119 -19.70 -10.78 11.95
N SER A 120 -20.25 -11.72 12.72
CA SER A 120 -19.91 -11.92 14.12
C SER A 120 -18.58 -12.65 14.30
N THR A 121 -17.96 -12.54 15.47
CA THR A 121 -16.71 -13.26 15.80
C THR A 121 -16.81 -14.78 15.62
N ALA A 122 -18.00 -15.35 15.84
CA ALA A 122 -18.23 -16.78 15.64
C ALA A 122 -18.17 -17.15 14.14
N GLU A 123 -18.75 -16.32 13.27
CA GLU A 123 -18.66 -16.49 11.82
C GLU A 123 -17.23 -16.24 11.31
N LEU A 124 -16.51 -15.27 11.86
CA LEU A 124 -15.10 -15.05 11.50
C LEU A 124 -14.24 -16.31 11.75
N LYS A 125 -14.53 -17.09 12.80
CA LYS A 125 -13.82 -18.35 13.07
C LYS A 125 -14.05 -19.40 11.99
N THR A 126 -15.24 -19.47 11.41
CA THR A 126 -15.55 -20.44 10.35
C THR A 126 -14.94 -20.06 8.99
N HIS A 127 -14.55 -18.80 8.82
CA HIS A 127 -13.94 -18.27 7.60
C HIS A 127 -12.41 -18.08 7.70
N THR A 128 -11.77 -18.69 8.71
CA THR A 128 -10.31 -18.66 8.85
C THR A 128 -9.70 -19.46 7.71
N ALA A 129 -8.80 -18.84 6.94
CA ALA A 129 -8.09 -19.55 5.89
C ALA A 129 -7.13 -20.58 6.52
N PRO A 130 -7.00 -21.80 5.95
CA PRO A 130 -6.13 -22.85 6.48
C PRO A 130 -4.63 -22.50 6.41
#